data_AF-A0A4Q4Z5D4-F1
#
_entry.id   AF-A0A4Q4Z5D4-F1
#
_cell.length_a   1.000
_cell.length_b   1.000
_cell.length_c   1.000
_cell.angle_alpha   90.00
_cell.angle_beta   90.00
_cell.angle_gamma   90.00
#
_symmetry.space_group_name_H-M   'P 1'
#
loop_
_entity.id
_entity.type
_entity.pdbx_description
1 polymer ?
#
loop_
_entity_poly.entity_id
_entity_poly.type
_entity_poly.pdbx_seq_one_letter_code
_entity_poly.pdbx_strand_id
1 'polypeptide(L)'
;MERKAAKELLHVKGWLTRVDEIIERGHDAYLADDLLQEAGDSLMMKLGEAANRLSKLDVLAPDGVDWALAVANRNFLIHQYDEINGSSPGSRCPVICRRGEPR
;
A
#
# COMPACT_ATOMS: atom_id res chain seq x y z
N MET A 1 18.61 8.30 16.00
CA MET A 1 17.73 7.39 15.24
C MET A 1 18.49 6.09 15.02
N GLU A 2 17.91 4.95 15.39
CA GLU A 2 18.46 3.61 15.14
C GLU A 2 18.74 3.41 13.63
N ARG A 3 19.93 2.89 13.26
CA ARG A 3 20.33 2.69 11.85
C ARG A 3 19.35 1.82 11.08
N LYS A 4 18.73 0.84 11.75
CA LYS A 4 17.70 -0.04 11.18
C LYS A 4 16.44 0.75 10.81
N ALA A 5 15.94 1.58 11.72
CA ALA A 5 14.78 2.45 11.46
C ALA A 5 15.03 3.41 10.30
N ALA A 6 16.22 4.01 10.24
CA ALA A 6 16.59 4.91 9.14
C ALA A 6 16.57 4.21 7.77
N LYS A 7 17.06 2.96 7.71
CA LYS A 7 17.01 2.14 6.48
C LYS A 7 15.57 1.84 6.06
N GLU A 8 14.71 1.44 7.00
CA GLU A 8 13.31 1.15 6.68
C GLU A 8 12.56 2.39 6.18
N LEU A 9 12.79 3.55 6.79
CA LEU A 9 12.20 4.81 6.34
C LEU A 9 12.66 5.20 4.92
N LEU A 10 13.92 4.91 4.56
CA LEU A 10 14.41 5.14 3.21
C LEU A 10 13.70 4.24 2.17
N HIS A 11 13.45 2.98 2.51
CA HIS A 11 12.66 2.08 1.65
C HIS A 11 11.23 2.58 1.49
N VAL A 12 10.57 2.95 2.59
CA VAL A 12 9.21 3.51 2.57
C VAL A 12 9.17 4.73 1.64
N LYS A 13 10.12 5.66 1.75
CA LYS A 13 10.20 6.82 0.87
C LYS A 13 10.27 6.42 -0.60
N GLY A 14 11.13 5.46 -0.95
CA GLY A 14 11.26 4.98 -2.33
C GLY A 14 9.98 4.32 -2.86
N TRP A 15 9.26 3.56 -2.03
CA TRP A 15 7.99 2.95 -2.43
C TRP A 15 6.86 3.98 -2.55
N LEU A 16 6.82 4.99 -1.69
CA LEU A 16 5.86 6.09 -1.82
C LEU A 16 6.04 6.83 -3.15
N THR A 17 7.26 7.08 -3.59
CA THR A 17 7.51 7.65 -4.93
C THR A 17 6.92 6.77 -6.05
N ARG A 18 7.01 5.44 -5.94
CA ARG A 18 6.38 4.54 -6.92
C ARG A 18 4.87 4.52 -6.84
N VAL A 19 4.31 4.66 -5.65
CA VAL A 19 2.86 4.83 -5.46
C VAL A 19 2.39 6.10 -6.15
N ASP A 20 3.11 7.22 -5.96
CA ASP A 20 2.79 8.49 -6.60
C ASP A 20 2.83 8.34 -8.14
N GLU A 21 3.83 7.66 -8.70
CA GLU A 21 3.90 7.33 -10.14
C GLU A 21 2.68 6.54 -10.64
N ILE A 22 2.09 5.66 -9.82
CA ILE A 22 0.88 4.91 -10.17
C ILE A 22 -0.35 5.81 -10.09
N ILE A 23 -0.47 6.61 -9.02
CA ILE A 23 -1.57 7.55 -8.83
C ILE A 23 -1.63 8.56 -9.97
N GLU A 24 -0.49 9.08 -10.41
CA GLU A 24 -0.38 10.03 -11.54
C GLU A 24 -0.92 9.45 -12.86
N ARG A 25 -0.83 8.13 -13.07
CA ARG A 25 -1.42 7.48 -14.26
C ARG A 25 -2.94 7.45 -14.23
N GLY A 26 -3.54 7.60 -13.05
CA GLY A 26 -4.97 7.66 -12.86
C GLY A 26 -5.63 6.30 -12.68
N HIS A 27 -6.85 6.36 -12.13
CA HIS A 27 -7.65 5.20 -11.76
C HIS A 27 -7.99 4.30 -12.95
N ASP A 28 -8.39 4.88 -14.09
CA ASP A 28 -8.81 4.09 -15.24
C ASP A 28 -7.63 3.33 -15.87
N ALA A 29 -6.45 3.94 -15.89
CA ALA A 29 -5.22 3.27 -16.34
C ALA A 29 -4.84 2.11 -15.39
N TYR A 30 -5.02 2.31 -14.07
CA TYR A 30 -4.83 1.26 -13.08
C TYR A 30 -5.76 0.06 -13.31
N LEU A 31 -7.06 0.29 -13.51
CA LEU A 31 -8.03 -0.80 -13.71
C LEU A 31 -7.89 -1.49 -15.07
N ALA A 32 -7.36 -0.80 -16.08
CA ALA A 32 -7.18 -1.36 -17.41
C ALA A 32 -5.90 -2.22 -17.56
N ASP A 33 -4.98 -2.19 -16.60
CA ASP A 33 -3.69 -2.87 -16.66
C ASP A 33 -3.50 -3.79 -15.44
N ASP A 34 -3.60 -5.10 -15.66
CA ASP A 34 -3.44 -6.11 -14.60
C ASP A 34 -2.02 -6.09 -13.99
N LEU A 35 -0.98 -5.79 -14.78
CA LEU A 35 0.39 -5.70 -14.25
C LEU A 35 0.55 -4.46 -13.36
N LEU A 36 -0.15 -3.38 -13.69
CA LEU A 36 -0.17 -2.17 -12.87
C LEU A 36 -0.90 -2.42 -11.53
N GLN A 37 -1.95 -3.24 -11.54
CA GLN A 37 -2.63 -3.69 -10.31
C GLN A 37 -1.70 -4.55 -9.45
N GLU A 38 -1.03 -5.55 -10.04
CA GLU A 38 -0.06 -6.39 -9.32
C GLU A 38 1.10 -5.55 -8.72
N ALA A 39 1.56 -4.53 -9.43
CA ALA A 39 2.56 -3.59 -8.94
C ALA A 39 2.04 -2.78 -7.72
N GLY A 40 0.79 -2.31 -7.79
CA GLY A 40 0.12 -1.62 -6.69
C GLY A 40 -0.02 -2.49 -5.45
N ASP A 41 -0.49 -3.73 -5.63
CA ASP A 41 -0.62 -4.71 -4.53
C ASP A 41 0.74 -5.04 -3.91
N SER A 42 1.77 -5.24 -4.72
CA SER A 42 3.14 -5.45 -4.24
C SER A 42 3.65 -4.29 -3.38
N LEU A 43 3.37 -3.05 -3.77
CA LEU A 43 3.74 -1.86 -3.00
C LEU A 43 3.00 -1.79 -1.67
N MET A 44 1.69 -2.09 -1.66
CA MET A 44 0.89 -2.13 -0.43
C MET A 44 1.37 -3.21 0.54
N MET A 45 1.74 -4.40 0.03
CA MET A 45 2.33 -5.46 0.86
C MET A 45 3.66 -5.02 1.50
N LYS A 46 4.53 -4.37 0.71
CA LYS A 46 5.83 -3.87 1.19
C LYS A 46 5.67 -2.76 2.24
N LEU A 47 4.75 -1.83 2.02
CA LEU A 47 4.45 -0.72 2.93
C LEU A 47 3.87 -1.22 4.26
N GLY A 48 2.89 -2.13 4.23
CA GLY A 48 2.32 -2.70 5.45
C GLY A 48 3.35 -3.49 6.27
N GLU A 49 4.23 -4.24 5.59
CA GLU A 49 5.30 -4.97 6.25
C GLU A 49 6.38 -4.04 6.83
N ALA A 50 6.71 -2.92 6.16
CA ALA A 50 7.58 -1.91 6.76
C ALA A 50 6.93 -1.21 7.96
N ALA A 51 5.62 -0.92 7.92
CA ALA A 51 4.89 -0.38 9.06
C ALA A 51 4.96 -1.32 10.28
N ASN A 52 4.80 -2.63 10.06
CA ASN A 52 4.98 -3.66 11.10
C ASN A 52 6.39 -3.60 11.72
N ARG A 53 7.44 -3.52 10.89
CA ARG A 53 8.83 -3.44 11.38
C ARG A 53 9.12 -2.15 12.12
N LEU A 54 8.65 -1.01 11.61
CA LEU A 54 8.82 0.30 12.25
C LEU A 54 8.09 0.37 13.59
N SER A 55 6.88 -0.17 13.67
CA SER A 55 6.13 -0.28 14.94
C SER A 55 6.88 -1.13 15.97
N LYS A 56 7.51 -2.24 15.56
CA LYS A 56 8.34 -3.08 16.45
C LYS A 56 9.66 -2.43 16.88
N LEU A 57 10.06 -1.35 16.20
CA LEU A 57 11.23 -0.54 16.55
C LEU A 57 10.83 0.72 17.34
N ASP A 58 9.59 0.78 17.85
CA ASP A 58 9.02 1.93 18.57
C ASP A 58 9.09 3.25 17.79
N VAL A 59 9.09 3.17 16.45
CA VAL A 59 9.01 4.37 15.60
C VAL A 59 7.56 4.82 15.51
N LEU A 60 7.29 6.02 16.03
CA LEU A 60 5.98 6.64 15.96
C LEU A 60 5.52 6.83 14.52
N ALA A 61 4.23 6.59 14.29
CA ALA A 61 3.62 6.88 13.00
C ALA A 61 3.59 8.40 12.76
N PRO A 62 3.79 8.86 11.52
CA PRO A 62 3.56 10.26 11.15
C PRO A 62 2.10 10.66 11.40
N ASP A 63 1.86 11.96 11.55
CA ASP A 63 0.52 12.49 11.70
C ASP A 63 -0.39 12.06 10.54
N GLY A 64 -1.59 11.58 10.88
CA GLY A 64 -2.56 11.08 9.91
C GLY A 64 -2.25 9.69 9.34
N VAL A 65 -1.24 8.99 9.87
CA VAL A 65 -0.91 7.60 9.50
C VAL A 65 -1.10 6.69 10.71
N ASP A 66 -1.72 5.53 10.48
CA ASP A 66 -1.84 4.46 11.46
C ASP A 66 -1.10 3.21 10.96
N TRP A 67 -0.05 2.80 11.69
CA TRP A 67 0.69 1.58 11.39
C TRP A 67 -0.19 0.34 11.44
N ALA A 68 -1.13 0.26 12.39
CA ALA A 68 -2.02 -0.88 12.50
C ALA A 68 -2.93 -1.00 11.27
N LEU A 69 -3.45 0.13 10.77
CA LEU A 69 -4.23 0.16 9.54
C LEU A 69 -3.42 -0.28 8.31
N ALA A 70 -2.17 0.19 8.19
CA ALA A 70 -1.29 -0.22 7.09
C ALA A 70 -1.01 -1.74 7.11
N VAL A 71 -0.79 -2.32 8.30
CA VAL A 71 -0.62 -3.76 8.48
C VAL A 71 -1.89 -4.53 8.16
N ALA A 72 -3.05 -4.03 8.61
CA ALA A 72 -4.35 -4.64 8.34
C ALA A 72 -4.64 -4.69 6.83
N ASN A 73 -4.35 -3.62 6.10
CA ASN A 73 -4.51 -3.57 4.64
C ASN A 73 -3.61 -4.61 3.94
N ARG A 74 -2.36 -4.79 4.39
CA ARG A 74 -1.47 -5.84 3.87
C ARG A 74 -2.04 -7.23 4.15
N ASN A 75 -2.57 -7.46 5.35
CA ASN A 75 -3.14 -8.76 5.71
C ASN A 75 -4.39 -9.07 4.89
N PHE A 76 -5.23 -8.06 4.65
CA PHE A 76 -6.38 -8.18 3.76
C PHE A 76 -5.95 -8.61 2.34
N LEU A 77 -4.99 -7.91 1.73
CA LEU A 77 -4.51 -8.23 0.38
C LEU A 77 -3.91 -9.64 0.26
N ILE A 78 -3.22 -10.12 1.29
CA ILE A 78 -2.56 -11.43 1.26
C ILE A 78 -3.52 -12.57 1.56
N HIS A 79 -4.52 -12.36 2.43
CA HIS A 79 -5.48 -13.41 2.80
C HIS A 79 -6.71 -13.45 1.89
N GLN A 80 -7.15 -12.33 1.31
CA GLN A 80 -8.25 -12.33 0.34
C GLN A 80 -7.85 -12.84 -1.06
N TYR A 81 -6.56 -13.01 -1.33
CA TYR A 81 -6.12 -13.71 -2.55
C TYR A 81 -6.67 -15.15 -2.61
N ASP A 82 -6.93 -15.77 -1.45
CA ASP A 82 -7.55 -17.11 -1.37
C ASP A 82 -9.06 -17.12 -1.71
N GLU A 83 -9.72 -15.94 -1.71
CA GLU A 83 -11.17 -15.80 -1.95
C GLU A 83 -11.52 -15.16 -3.31
N ILE A 84 -10.57 -15.01 -4.24
CA ILE A 84 -10.87 -14.49 -5.59
C ILE A 84 -11.66 -15.54 -6.39
N ASN A 85 -12.95 -15.61 -6.11
CA ASN A 85 -13.97 -16.10 -7.03
C ASN A 85 -14.06 -15.10 -8.18
N GLY A 86 -13.80 -15.58 -9.40
CA GLY A 86 -13.88 -14.77 -10.60
C GLY A 86 -15.29 -14.22 -10.80
N SER A 87 -15.51 -12.94 -10.51
CA SER A 87 -16.51 -12.07 -11.15
C SER A 87 -16.62 -10.74 -10.39
N SER A 88 -15.80 -9.76 -10.77
CA SER A 88 -16.16 -8.33 -10.97
C SER A 88 -14.91 -7.43 -10.91
N PRO A 89 -14.69 -6.52 -11.88
CA PRO A 89 -13.53 -5.62 -11.88
C PRO A 89 -13.56 -4.53 -10.79
N GLY A 90 -14.70 -4.33 -10.11
CA GLY A 90 -14.92 -3.21 -9.19
C GLY A 90 -14.46 -3.41 -7.74
N SER A 91 -14.08 -4.63 -7.33
CA SER A 91 -13.77 -4.96 -5.93
C SER A 91 -12.28 -4.86 -5.58
N ARG A 92 -11.42 -4.63 -6.58
CA ARG A 92 -9.95 -4.66 -6.49
C ARG A 92 -9.31 -3.30 -6.15
N CYS A 93 -10.09 -2.30 -5.78
CA CYS A 93 -9.60 -0.94 -5.63
C CYS A 93 -8.97 -0.72 -4.23
N PRO A 94 -7.62 -0.61 -4.11
CA PRO A 94 -6.97 -0.39 -2.82
C PRO A 94 -7.26 1.04 -2.31
N VAL A 95 -7.04 1.29 -1.01
CA VAL A 95 -7.20 2.62 -0.38
C VAL A 95 -6.42 3.73 -1.11
N ILE A 96 -5.36 3.36 -1.84
CA ILE A 96 -4.58 4.24 -2.72
C ILE A 96 -5.44 5.00 -3.75
N CYS A 97 -6.49 4.37 -4.27
CA CYS A 97 -7.37 4.96 -5.28
C CYS A 97 -8.42 5.92 -4.68
N ARG A 98 -8.75 5.80 -3.39
CA ARG A 98 -9.78 6.64 -2.74
C ARG A 98 -9.30 8.04 -2.33
N ARG A 99 -8.01 8.35 -2.49
CA ARG A 99 -7.45 9.66 -2.09
C ARG A 99 -7.72 10.78 -3.10
N GLY A 100 -8.33 10.48 -4.26
CA GLY A 100 -8.58 11.41 -5.35
C GLY A 100 -10.05 11.79 -5.63
N GLU A 101 -11.02 11.26 -4.87
CA GLU A 101 -12.44 11.58 -5.09
C GLU A 101 -12.90 12.79 -4.25
N PRO A 102 -13.55 13.81 -4.85
CA PRO A 102 -14.25 14.83 -4.07
C PRO A 102 -15.49 14.21 -3.41
N ARG A 103 -15.74 14.59 -2.15
CA ARG A 103 -16.92 14.18 -1.38
C ARG A 103 -18.24 14.60 -2.02
#